data_AF-A0A1J8PDZ9-F1
#
_entry.id   AF-A0A1J8PDZ9-F1
#
_cell.length_a   1.000
_cell.length_b   1.000
_cell.length_c   1.000
_cell.angle_alpha   90.00
_cell.angle_beta   90.00
_cell.angle_gamma   90.00
#
_symmetry.space_group_name_H-M   'P 1'
#
loop_
_entity.id
_entity.type
_entity.pdbx_description
1 polymer ?
#
loop_
_entity_poly.entity_id
_entity_poly.type
_entity_poly.pdbx_seq_one_letter_code
_entity_poly.pdbx_strand_id
1 'polypeptide(L)'
;MSKYSIDKKAEEYLGIYAEFEQELAILNSLFDDTVLTKTLEEIGDLVEEAYEINQEIGFLPEDGKTFSDIEKFALQVRFDPEGLQVRGLKDVPSRQKKEFDMPEEEFQCWMKEEREALETAFVDMEDLIDSIEDSFRVPDELEELEHIINESLDPLDPTYKVLDRLSMNLTSRWEELISSAKTLVCLSLDVNEDVDRAALPAMLYDP
;
A
#
# COMPACT_ATOMS: atom_id res chain seq x y z
N MET A 1 20.81 8.20 -1.15
CA MET A 1 19.42 7.79 -1.38
C MET A 1 19.19 7.73 -2.88
N SER A 2 19.73 6.67 -3.47
CA SER A 2 19.38 6.18 -4.79
C SER A 2 17.85 6.15 -4.96
N LYS A 3 17.37 6.43 -6.18
CA LYS A 3 15.95 6.36 -6.51
C LYS A 3 15.36 4.96 -6.27
N TYR A 4 16.22 3.95 -6.16
CA TYR A 4 15.90 2.53 -6.11
C TYR A 4 16.18 1.86 -4.76
N SER A 5 16.46 2.59 -3.67
CA SER A 5 16.64 1.91 -2.38
C SER A 5 15.29 1.43 -1.83
N ILE A 6 15.28 0.30 -1.14
CA ILE A 6 14.07 -0.23 -0.50
C ILE A 6 13.51 0.74 0.56
N ASP A 7 14.40 1.42 1.29
CA ASP A 7 14.03 2.45 2.27
C ASP A 7 13.22 3.57 1.61
N LYS A 8 13.58 3.99 0.39
CA LYS A 8 12.89 5.04 -0.36
C LYS A 8 11.53 4.59 -0.88
N LYS A 9 11.41 3.33 -1.32
CA LYS A 9 10.13 2.74 -1.74
C LYS A 9 9.15 2.65 -0.56
N ALA A 10 9.63 2.21 0.60
CA ALA A 10 8.84 2.20 1.82
C ALA A 10 8.45 3.63 2.26
N GLU A 11 9.37 4.60 2.21
CA GLU A 11 9.08 6.01 2.52
C GLU A 11 7.99 6.58 1.60
N GLU A 12 8.08 6.33 0.29
CA GLU A 12 7.07 6.76 -0.69
C GLU A 12 5.70 6.15 -0.40
N TYR A 13 5.64 4.83 -0.16
CA TYR A 13 4.42 4.12 0.17
C TYR A 13 3.77 4.65 1.47
N LEU A 14 4.56 4.78 2.54
CA LEU A 14 4.10 5.29 3.84
C LEU A 14 3.62 6.75 3.75
N GLY A 15 4.27 7.56 2.91
CA GLY A 15 3.84 8.94 2.64
C GLY A 15 2.45 8.98 2.02
N ILE A 16 2.22 8.19 0.96
CA ILE A 16 0.92 8.10 0.28
C ILE A 16 -0.14 7.52 1.23
N TYR A 17 0.20 6.52 2.03
CA TYR A 17 -0.70 5.93 3.02
C TYR A 17 -1.16 6.96 4.06
N ALA A 18 -0.23 7.76 4.57
CA ALA A 18 -0.55 8.82 5.53
C ALA A 18 -1.42 9.95 4.92
N GLU A 19 -1.26 10.26 3.63
CA GLU A 19 -2.12 11.20 2.90
C GLU A 19 -3.52 10.61 2.67
N PHE A 20 -3.59 9.32 2.29
CA PHE A 20 -4.84 8.58 2.14
C PHE A 20 -5.66 8.56 3.44
N GLU A 21 -5.04 8.20 4.57
CA GLU A 21 -5.68 8.19 5.89
C GLU A 21 -6.29 9.55 6.27
N GLN A 22 -5.59 10.64 5.95
CA GLN A 22 -6.08 12.00 6.19
C GLN A 22 -7.28 12.33 5.31
N GLU A 23 -7.23 12.01 4.02
CA GLU A 23 -8.33 12.27 3.09
C GLU A 23 -9.54 11.39 3.40
N LEU A 24 -9.33 10.12 3.74
CA LEU A 24 -10.36 9.19 4.20
C LEU A 24 -11.08 9.72 5.43
N ALA A 25 -10.34 10.23 6.43
CA ALA A 25 -10.93 10.83 7.62
C ALA A 25 -11.77 12.09 7.30
N ILE A 26 -11.32 12.93 6.36
CA ILE A 26 -12.07 14.09 5.89
C ILE A 26 -13.38 13.66 5.23
N LEU A 27 -13.31 12.72 4.28
CA LEU A 27 -14.47 12.24 3.54
C LEU A 27 -15.46 11.50 4.44
N ASN A 28 -14.98 10.68 5.39
CA ASN A 28 -15.84 10.05 6.40
C ASN A 28 -16.59 11.09 7.22
N SER A 29 -15.95 12.20 7.61
CA SER A 29 -16.63 13.29 8.31
C SER A 29 -17.62 14.06 7.43
N LEU A 30 -17.37 14.17 6.12
CA LEU A 30 -18.26 14.89 5.19
C LEU A 30 -19.49 14.06 4.81
N PHE A 31 -19.32 12.75 4.70
CA PHE A 31 -20.33 11.80 4.27
C PHE A 31 -20.92 10.99 5.43
N ASP A 32 -20.71 11.42 6.67
CA ASP A 32 -21.31 10.83 7.85
C ASP A 32 -22.84 10.74 7.71
N ASP A 33 -23.41 9.63 8.17
CA ASP A 33 -24.83 9.28 8.01
C ASP A 33 -25.35 9.26 6.55
N THR A 34 -24.48 9.04 5.55
CA THR A 34 -24.88 8.85 4.15
C THR A 34 -24.67 7.42 3.65
N VAL A 35 -25.19 7.12 2.46
CA VAL A 35 -24.94 5.82 1.81
C VAL A 35 -23.47 5.62 1.42
N LEU A 36 -22.69 6.70 1.31
CA LEU A 36 -21.29 6.67 0.88
C LEU A 36 -20.32 6.21 1.99
N THR A 37 -20.74 6.24 3.26
CA THR A 37 -19.92 5.78 4.39
C THR A 37 -19.47 4.33 4.21
N LYS A 38 -20.38 3.45 3.77
CA LYS A 38 -20.07 2.03 3.55
C LYS A 38 -19.04 1.83 2.44
N THR A 39 -19.09 2.64 1.40
CA THR A 39 -18.10 2.57 0.31
C THR A 39 -16.74 3.07 0.78
N LEU A 40 -16.70 4.12 1.61
CA LEU A 40 -15.45 4.58 2.22
C LEU A 40 -14.84 3.55 3.17
N GLU A 41 -15.67 2.86 3.96
CA GLU A 41 -15.25 1.72 4.80
C GLU A 41 -14.63 0.62 3.93
N GLU A 42 -15.29 0.18 2.86
CA GLU A 42 -14.78 -0.84 1.95
C GLU A 42 -13.45 -0.44 1.27
N ILE A 43 -13.31 0.82 0.85
CA ILE A 43 -12.04 1.33 0.29
C ILE A 43 -10.95 1.35 1.37
N GLY A 44 -11.28 1.76 2.59
CA GLY A 44 -10.38 1.76 3.74
C GLY A 44 -9.88 0.36 4.05
N ASP A 45 -10.78 -0.61 4.18
CA ASP A 45 -10.47 -2.01 4.49
C ASP A 45 -9.51 -2.61 3.46
N LEU A 46 -9.73 -2.37 2.16
CA LEU A 46 -8.86 -2.88 1.09
C LEU A 46 -7.45 -2.27 1.15
N VAL A 47 -7.34 -0.97 1.47
CA VAL A 47 -6.05 -0.30 1.61
C VAL A 47 -5.33 -0.72 2.89
N GLU A 48 -6.07 -0.94 3.98
CA GLU A 48 -5.54 -1.48 5.23
C GLU A 48 -5.02 -2.91 5.03
N GLU A 49 -5.76 -3.78 4.35
CA GLU A 49 -5.33 -5.14 4.05
C GLU A 49 -4.06 -5.17 3.20
N ALA A 50 -3.97 -4.31 2.17
CA ALA A 50 -2.74 -4.16 1.39
C ALA A 50 -1.56 -3.64 2.22
N TYR A 51 -1.81 -2.73 3.16
CA TYR A 51 -0.81 -2.22 4.09
C TYR A 51 -0.31 -3.33 5.04
N GLU A 52 -1.22 -4.12 5.59
CA GLU A 52 -0.92 -5.26 6.47
C GLU A 52 -0.07 -6.32 5.74
N ILE A 53 -0.44 -6.69 4.50
CA ILE A 53 0.36 -7.60 3.68
C ILE A 53 1.79 -7.09 3.53
N ASN A 54 1.96 -5.80 3.24
CA ASN A 54 3.28 -5.17 3.11
C ASN A 54 4.07 -5.16 4.44
N GLN A 55 3.40 -5.03 5.59
CA GLN A 55 4.04 -5.17 6.90
C GLN A 55 4.47 -6.60 7.18
N GLU A 56 3.60 -7.58 6.95
CA GLU A 56 3.86 -9.00 7.25
C GLU A 56 5.03 -9.56 6.44
N ILE A 57 5.12 -9.20 5.15
CA ILE A 57 6.26 -9.57 4.30
C ILE A 57 7.48 -8.66 4.48
N GLY A 58 7.47 -7.77 5.47
CA GLY A 58 8.55 -6.86 5.83
C GLY A 58 8.98 -5.95 4.68
N PHE A 59 8.04 -5.54 3.83
CA PHE A 59 8.25 -4.51 2.80
C PHE A 59 8.06 -3.10 3.36
N LEU A 60 7.72 -3.00 4.64
CA LEU A 60 7.73 -1.79 5.44
C LEU A 60 8.64 -2.01 6.66
N PRO A 61 9.41 -0.99 7.05
CA PRO A 61 10.26 -1.08 8.24
C PRO A 61 9.39 -1.11 9.50
N GLU A 62 9.75 -1.95 10.46
CA GLU A 62 9.04 -2.10 11.74
C GLU A 62 8.98 -0.77 12.53
N ASP A 63 10.01 0.08 12.39
CA ASP A 63 10.06 1.40 13.04
C ASP A 63 9.38 2.52 12.23
N GLY A 64 8.84 2.18 11.05
CA GLY A 64 8.18 3.08 10.11
C GLY A 64 9.12 4.07 9.41
N LYS A 65 10.45 3.87 9.47
CA LYS A 65 11.43 4.82 8.91
C LYS A 65 12.49 4.17 8.07
N THR A 66 13.22 3.19 8.62
CA THR A 66 14.38 2.60 7.93
C THR A 66 14.54 1.15 8.29
N PHE A 67 14.87 0.34 7.29
CA PHE A 67 15.13 -1.08 7.53
C PHE A 67 16.44 -1.27 8.28
N SER A 68 16.35 -1.99 9.37
CA SER A 68 17.47 -2.56 10.11
C SER A 68 18.22 -3.61 9.29
N ASP A 69 19.43 -3.91 9.73
CA ASP A 69 20.27 -4.94 9.13
C ASP A 69 19.61 -6.33 9.14
N ILE A 70 18.75 -6.63 10.13
CA ILE A 70 18.06 -7.93 10.23
C ILE A 70 16.87 -8.00 9.28
N GLU A 71 16.07 -6.94 9.15
CA GLU A 71 14.97 -6.87 8.18
C GLU A 71 15.48 -7.00 6.74
N LYS A 72 16.59 -6.31 6.42
CA LYS A 72 17.26 -6.44 5.10
C LYS A 72 17.73 -7.87 4.83
N PHE A 73 18.18 -8.58 5.86
CA PHE A 73 18.59 -9.98 5.71
C PHE A 73 17.39 -10.92 5.55
N ALA A 74 16.31 -10.72 6.30
CA ALA A 74 15.06 -11.47 6.12
C ALA A 74 14.54 -11.32 4.69
N LEU A 75 14.50 -10.09 4.18
CA LEU A 75 14.14 -9.82 2.78
C LEU A 75 15.06 -10.52 1.79
N GLN A 76 16.36 -10.54 2.04
CA GLN A 76 17.30 -11.27 1.19
C GLN A 76 16.98 -12.77 1.12
N VAL A 77 16.52 -13.37 2.23
CA VAL A 77 16.08 -14.77 2.28
C VAL A 77 14.78 -14.96 1.51
N ARG A 78 13.79 -14.07 1.71
CA ARG A 78 12.50 -14.07 1.01
C ARG A 78 12.70 -14.05 -0.51
N PHE A 79 13.60 -13.20 -1.01
CA PHE A 79 13.92 -13.09 -2.44
C PHE A 79 14.90 -14.14 -2.98
N ASP A 80 15.28 -15.14 -2.19
CA ASP A 80 16.11 -16.28 -2.61
C ASP A 80 15.28 -17.58 -2.59
N PRO A 81 14.26 -17.74 -3.45
CA PRO A 81 13.32 -18.86 -3.40
C PRO A 81 14.00 -20.21 -3.63
N GLU A 82 15.05 -20.25 -4.46
CA GLU A 82 15.84 -21.45 -4.73
C GLU A 82 16.91 -21.76 -3.67
N GLY A 83 17.11 -20.86 -2.70
CA GLY A 83 18.15 -20.99 -1.67
C GLY A 83 19.56 -21.03 -2.23
N LEU A 84 19.82 -20.29 -3.31
CA LEU A 84 21.14 -20.29 -3.94
C LEU A 84 22.14 -19.47 -3.14
N GLN A 85 21.67 -18.38 -2.52
CA GLN A 85 22.47 -17.40 -1.77
C GLN A 85 22.55 -17.74 -0.28
N VAL A 86 21.42 -18.02 0.35
CA VAL A 86 21.34 -18.31 1.80
C VAL A 86 20.86 -19.75 2.00
N ARG A 87 21.80 -20.63 2.38
CA ARG A 87 21.55 -22.07 2.57
C ARG A 87 21.57 -22.51 4.02
N GLY A 88 21.91 -21.64 4.96
CA GLY A 88 22.06 -22.00 6.37
C GLY A 88 22.80 -20.95 7.19
N LEU A 89 23.01 -21.22 8.48
CA LEU A 89 23.61 -20.26 9.42
C LEU A 89 25.02 -19.81 9.03
N LYS A 90 25.73 -20.64 8.25
CA LYS A 90 27.08 -20.31 7.74
C LYS A 90 27.08 -19.09 6.81
N ASP A 91 25.96 -18.85 6.12
CA ASP A 91 25.80 -17.80 5.11
C ASP A 91 25.30 -16.48 5.76
N VAL A 92 24.90 -16.52 7.03
CA VAL A 92 24.53 -15.33 7.83
C VAL A 92 25.76 -14.42 8.01
N PRO A 93 25.64 -13.12 7.68
CA PRO A 93 26.71 -12.15 7.88
C PRO A 93 27.22 -12.13 9.33
N SER A 94 28.53 -12.02 9.51
CA SER A 94 29.17 -12.14 10.83
C SER A 94 28.63 -11.13 11.86
N ARG A 95 28.22 -9.95 11.39
CA ARG A 95 27.61 -8.88 12.21
C ARG A 95 26.22 -9.23 12.77
N GLN A 96 25.49 -10.12 12.10
CA GLN A 96 24.11 -10.50 12.44
C GLN A 96 24.02 -11.87 13.13
N LYS A 97 25.11 -12.64 13.20
CA LYS A 97 25.10 -14.01 13.77
C LYS A 97 24.54 -14.12 15.19
N LYS A 98 24.61 -13.06 15.99
CA LYS A 98 24.07 -13.05 17.35
C LYS A 98 22.54 -13.03 17.40
N GLU A 99 21.91 -12.47 16.37
CA GLU A 99 20.45 -12.41 16.25
C GLU A 99 19.87 -13.78 15.86
N PHE A 100 20.68 -14.64 15.24
CA PHE A 100 20.33 -16.00 14.84
C PHE A 100 20.99 -17.05 15.75
N ASP A 101 20.95 -16.83 17.08
CA ASP A 101 21.40 -17.81 18.08
C ASP A 101 20.36 -18.95 18.24
N MET A 102 20.16 -19.69 17.15
CA MET A 102 19.25 -20.81 17.04
C MET A 102 19.94 -22.02 16.40
N PRO A 103 19.43 -23.25 16.63
CA PRO A 103 19.89 -24.43 15.91
C PRO A 103 19.74 -24.30 14.38
N GLU A 104 20.62 -24.97 13.63
CA GLU A 104 20.56 -24.98 12.16
C GLU A 104 19.18 -25.46 11.64
N GLU A 105 18.58 -26.46 12.30
CA GLU A 105 17.27 -26.99 11.93
C GLU A 105 16.15 -25.93 12.08
N GLU A 106 16.19 -25.12 13.13
CA GLU A 106 15.24 -24.02 13.34
C GLU A 106 15.46 -22.90 12.31
N PHE A 107 16.72 -22.57 12.01
CA PHE A 107 17.05 -21.59 10.99
C PHE A 107 16.57 -22.01 9.59
N GLN A 108 16.68 -23.29 9.24
CA GLN A 108 16.13 -23.82 7.98
C GLN A 108 14.60 -23.73 7.92
N CYS A 109 13.93 -23.98 9.05
CA CYS A 109 12.48 -23.81 9.15
C CYS A 109 12.09 -22.35 8.93
N TRP A 110 12.75 -21.44 9.65
CA TRP A 110 12.56 -19.99 9.49
C TRP A 110 12.77 -19.55 8.03
N MET A 111 13.88 -19.93 7.38
CA MET A 111 14.10 -19.57 5.97
C MET A 111 13.00 -20.08 5.02
N LYS A 112 12.43 -21.25 5.32
CA LYS A 112 11.34 -21.82 4.53
C LYS A 112 10.06 -21.01 4.71
N GLU A 113 9.72 -20.68 5.96
CA GLU A 113 8.58 -19.84 6.29
C GLU A 113 8.70 -18.46 5.64
N GLU A 114 9.88 -17.85 5.66
CA GLU A 114 10.11 -16.55 5.01
C GLU A 114 9.85 -16.60 3.50
N ARG A 115 10.34 -17.63 2.81
CA ARG A 115 10.09 -17.80 1.37
C ARG A 115 8.61 -18.04 1.06
N GLU A 116 7.94 -18.87 1.86
CA GLU A 116 6.51 -19.16 1.71
C GLU A 116 5.66 -17.91 1.95
N ALA A 117 6.01 -17.06 2.94
CA ALA A 117 5.31 -15.81 3.22
C ALA A 117 5.30 -14.86 2.01
N LEU A 118 6.42 -14.77 1.29
CA LEU A 118 6.48 -13.93 0.09
C LEU A 118 5.59 -14.46 -1.04
N GLU A 119 5.54 -15.79 -1.24
CA GLU A 119 4.66 -16.40 -2.24
C GLU A 119 3.18 -16.16 -1.91
N THR A 120 2.79 -16.34 -0.65
CA THR A 120 1.43 -16.09 -0.17
C THR A 120 1.01 -14.64 -0.39
N ALA A 121 1.85 -13.68 -0.03
CA ALA A 121 1.53 -12.26 -0.21
C ALA A 121 1.36 -11.83 -1.67
N PHE A 122 2.06 -12.47 -2.62
CA PHE A 122 1.81 -12.19 -4.04
C PHE A 122 0.40 -12.61 -4.45
N VAL A 123 -0.09 -13.74 -3.94
CA VAL A 123 -1.44 -14.24 -4.21
C VAL A 123 -2.46 -13.32 -3.54
N ASP A 124 -2.27 -13.01 -2.25
CA ASP A 124 -3.22 -12.18 -1.50
C ASP A 124 -3.33 -10.76 -2.10
N MET A 125 -2.20 -10.18 -2.54
CA MET A 125 -2.20 -8.88 -3.22
C MET A 125 -2.87 -8.94 -4.61
N GLU A 126 -2.73 -10.04 -5.35
CA GLU A 126 -3.41 -10.22 -6.64
C GLU A 126 -4.94 -10.31 -6.45
N ASP A 127 -5.40 -11.05 -5.43
CA ASP A 127 -6.81 -11.16 -5.06
C ASP A 127 -7.40 -9.79 -4.63
N LEU A 128 -6.62 -8.97 -3.92
CA LEU A 128 -7.00 -7.59 -3.57
C LEU A 128 -7.14 -6.69 -4.80
N ILE A 129 -6.19 -6.75 -5.73
CA ILE A 129 -6.21 -5.96 -6.97
C ILE A 129 -7.46 -6.29 -7.79
N ASP A 130 -7.81 -7.58 -7.90
CA ASP A 130 -9.02 -8.01 -8.61
C ASP A 130 -10.31 -7.51 -7.92
N SER A 131 -10.29 -7.35 -6.59
CA SER A 131 -11.43 -6.86 -5.81
C SER A 131 -11.70 -5.35 -5.96
N ILE A 132 -10.76 -4.60 -6.56
CA ILE A 132 -10.81 -3.13 -6.64
C ILE A 132 -11.60 -2.60 -7.85
N GLU A 133 -11.69 -3.37 -8.95
CA GLU A 133 -12.24 -2.86 -10.23
C GLU A 133 -13.68 -2.35 -10.13
N ASP A 134 -14.47 -2.88 -9.19
CA ASP A 134 -15.85 -2.48 -8.95
C ASP A 134 -16.01 -1.46 -7.82
N SER A 135 -15.14 -1.50 -6.80
CA SER A 135 -15.25 -0.64 -5.60
C SER A 135 -14.71 0.77 -5.83
N PHE A 136 -13.77 0.96 -6.77
CA PHE A 136 -13.02 2.22 -6.91
C PHE A 136 -13.52 3.04 -8.11
N ARG A 137 -14.80 3.40 -8.08
CA ARG A 137 -15.45 4.33 -9.03
C ARG A 137 -16.10 5.49 -8.27
N VAL A 138 -16.37 6.57 -8.97
CA VAL A 138 -17.20 7.65 -8.41
C VAL A 138 -18.62 7.08 -8.21
N PRO A 139 -19.21 7.20 -7.01
CA PRO A 139 -20.55 6.72 -6.73
C PRO A 139 -21.60 7.47 -7.53
N ASP A 140 -22.63 6.74 -7.97
CA ASP A 140 -23.78 7.29 -8.71
C ASP A 140 -24.44 8.46 -7.93
N GLU A 141 -24.40 8.44 -6.60
CA GLU A 141 -24.96 9.51 -5.77
C GLU A 141 -24.24 10.86 -5.91
N LEU A 142 -22.93 10.85 -6.16
CA LEU A 142 -22.17 12.09 -6.40
C LEU A 142 -22.43 12.61 -7.82
N GLU A 143 -22.55 11.72 -8.81
CA GLU A 143 -22.91 12.08 -10.18
C GLU A 143 -24.34 12.65 -10.25
N GLU A 144 -25.28 12.03 -9.53
CA GLU A 144 -26.67 12.50 -9.44
C GLU A 144 -26.77 13.85 -8.71
N LEU A 145 -25.95 14.10 -7.69
CA LEU A 145 -25.89 15.41 -7.03
C LEU A 145 -25.49 16.51 -8.03
N GLU A 146 -24.46 16.26 -8.84
CA GLU A 146 -24.04 17.19 -9.90
C GLU A 146 -25.15 17.40 -10.93
N HIS A 147 -25.84 16.32 -11.33
CA HIS A 147 -26.96 16.38 -12.25
C HIS A 147 -28.13 17.23 -11.72
N ILE A 148 -28.55 17.00 -10.47
CA ILE A 148 -29.64 17.74 -9.81
C ILE A 148 -29.30 19.24 -9.77
N ILE A 149 -28.07 19.59 -9.40
CA ILE A 149 -27.63 20.99 -9.34
C ILE A 149 -27.70 21.65 -10.71
N ASN A 150 -27.26 20.95 -11.75
CA ASN A 150 -27.22 21.46 -13.12
C ASN A 150 -28.60 21.56 -13.80
N GLU A 151 -29.52 20.64 -13.51
CA GLU A 151 -30.85 20.65 -14.12
C GLU A 151 -31.87 21.49 -13.35
N SER A 152 -31.76 21.55 -12.03
CA SER A 152 -32.81 22.13 -11.17
C SER A 152 -32.60 23.61 -10.83
N LEU A 153 -31.38 24.14 -10.99
CA LEU A 153 -31.06 25.52 -10.65
C LEU A 153 -30.75 26.35 -11.89
N ASP A 154 -31.22 27.60 -11.89
CA ASP A 154 -30.86 28.56 -12.93
C ASP A 154 -29.36 28.93 -12.78
N PRO A 155 -28.53 28.81 -13.83
CA PRO A 155 -27.13 29.22 -13.79
C PRO A 155 -26.90 30.70 -13.42
N LEU A 156 -27.93 31.54 -13.56
CA LEU A 156 -27.92 32.94 -13.13
C LEU A 156 -28.22 33.13 -11.65
N ASP A 157 -28.68 32.09 -10.94
CA ASP A 157 -28.88 32.10 -9.50
C ASP A 157 -27.50 32.16 -8.78
N PRO A 158 -27.27 33.11 -7.87
CA PRO A 158 -26.03 33.15 -7.08
C PRO A 158 -25.73 31.86 -6.31
N THR A 159 -26.77 31.11 -5.93
CA THR A 159 -26.70 29.84 -5.20
C THR A 159 -26.16 28.71 -6.09
N TYR A 160 -26.46 28.74 -7.39
CA TYR A 160 -25.97 27.74 -8.35
C TYR A 160 -24.44 27.63 -8.29
N LYS A 161 -23.73 28.76 -8.42
CA LYS A 161 -22.26 28.77 -8.40
C LYS A 161 -21.65 28.19 -7.12
N VAL A 162 -22.33 28.33 -5.98
CA VAL A 162 -21.85 27.80 -4.71
C VAL A 162 -22.06 26.30 -4.66
N LEU A 163 -23.24 25.81 -5.03
CA LEU A 163 -23.58 24.39 -5.00
C LEU A 163 -22.84 23.59 -6.08
N ASP A 164 -22.74 24.14 -7.29
CA ASP A 164 -21.93 23.60 -8.39
C ASP A 164 -20.48 23.41 -7.94
N ARG A 165 -19.88 24.47 -7.38
CA ARG A 165 -18.50 24.38 -6.90
C ARG A 165 -18.33 23.40 -5.74
N LEU A 166 -19.33 23.30 -4.85
CA LEU A 166 -19.31 22.34 -3.75
C LEU A 166 -19.33 20.90 -4.30
N SER A 167 -20.23 20.61 -5.24
CA SER A 167 -20.32 19.29 -5.89
C SER A 167 -19.02 18.92 -6.60
N MET A 168 -18.46 19.81 -7.42
CA MET A 168 -17.16 19.58 -8.07
C MET A 168 -16.03 19.29 -7.06
N ASN A 169 -16.01 20.01 -5.93
CA ASN A 169 -14.98 19.78 -4.90
C ASN A 169 -15.16 18.41 -4.20
N LEU A 170 -16.40 17.96 -3.99
CA LEU A 170 -16.68 16.64 -3.40
C LEU A 170 -16.24 15.52 -4.35
N THR A 171 -16.59 15.62 -5.64
CA THR A 171 -16.16 14.66 -6.66
C THR A 171 -14.64 14.63 -6.79
N SER A 172 -13.98 15.78 -6.86
CA SER A 172 -12.52 15.87 -6.96
C SER A 172 -11.81 15.21 -5.76
N ARG A 173 -12.32 15.41 -4.54
CA ARG A 173 -11.75 14.76 -3.34
C ARG A 173 -11.94 13.25 -3.36
N TRP A 174 -13.10 12.79 -3.82
CA TRP A 174 -13.37 11.37 -3.99
C TRP A 174 -12.43 10.72 -5.02
N GLU A 175 -12.20 11.39 -6.15
CA GLU A 175 -11.24 10.94 -7.16
C GLU A 175 -9.80 10.90 -6.63
N GLU A 176 -9.39 11.91 -5.84
CA GLU A 176 -8.10 11.94 -5.16
C GLU A 176 -7.93 10.77 -4.19
N LEU A 177 -8.97 10.46 -3.38
CA LEU A 177 -8.99 9.30 -2.49
C LEU A 177 -8.81 7.99 -3.28
N ILE A 178 -9.62 7.79 -4.32
CA ILE A 178 -9.57 6.58 -5.16
C ILE A 178 -8.21 6.42 -5.83
N SER A 179 -7.63 7.53 -6.34
CA SER A 179 -6.32 7.50 -6.98
C SER A 179 -5.23 7.06 -6.00
N SER A 180 -5.28 7.58 -4.77
CA SER A 180 -4.36 7.17 -3.70
C SER A 180 -4.57 5.71 -3.32
N ALA A 181 -5.82 5.27 -3.14
CA ALA A 181 -6.15 3.88 -2.83
C ALA A 181 -5.63 2.90 -3.91
N LYS A 182 -5.85 3.20 -5.19
CA LYS A 182 -5.31 2.42 -6.33
C LYS A 182 -3.79 2.31 -6.31
N THR A 183 -3.13 3.35 -5.84
CA THR A 183 -1.66 3.37 -5.74
C THR A 183 -1.19 2.55 -4.52
N LEU A 184 -2.00 2.46 -3.47
CA LEU A 184 -1.66 1.77 -2.23
C LEU A 184 -1.97 0.27 -2.24
N VAL A 185 -2.95 -0.17 -3.04
CA VAL A 185 -3.22 -1.60 -3.20
C VAL A 185 -2.27 -2.21 -4.23
N CYS A 186 -1.02 -2.26 -3.79
CA CYS A 186 0.09 -2.93 -4.44
C CYS A 186 1.16 -3.24 -3.39
N LEU A 187 2.20 -3.96 -3.80
CA LEU A 187 3.40 -4.10 -2.98
C LEU A 187 4.16 -2.77 -2.96
N SER A 188 4.72 -2.39 -1.80
CA SER A 188 5.42 -1.11 -1.62
C SER A 188 6.58 -0.92 -2.60
N LEU A 189 7.17 -2.02 -3.07
CA LEU A 189 8.22 -2.02 -4.08
C LEU A 189 7.73 -1.51 -5.45
N ASP A 190 6.47 -1.80 -5.80
CA ASP A 190 5.86 -1.47 -7.09
C ASP A 190 5.17 -0.10 -7.06
N VAL A 191 5.19 0.61 -5.91
CA VAL A 191 4.61 1.94 -5.79
C VAL A 191 5.23 2.89 -6.83
N ASN A 192 4.36 3.57 -7.59
CA ASN A 192 4.66 4.52 -8.68
C ASN A 192 5.41 3.98 -9.91
N GLU A 193 6.09 2.83 -9.85
CA GLU A 193 6.84 2.21 -10.95
C GLU A 193 6.98 0.71 -10.70
N ASP A 194 6.64 -0.12 -11.69
CA ASP A 194 6.89 -1.57 -11.68
C ASP A 194 8.38 -1.86 -11.49
N VAL A 195 8.74 -2.60 -10.45
CA VAL A 195 10.13 -2.96 -10.18
C VAL A 195 10.44 -4.32 -10.78
N ASP A 196 11.51 -4.38 -11.58
CA ASP A 196 12.09 -5.66 -11.97
C ASP A 196 12.57 -6.38 -10.71
N ARG A 197 11.91 -7.50 -10.38
CA ARG A 197 12.22 -8.29 -9.18
C ARG A 197 13.67 -8.80 -9.18
N ALA A 198 14.30 -8.93 -10.35
CA ALA A 198 15.71 -9.27 -10.44
C ALA A 198 16.66 -8.16 -9.91
N ALA A 199 16.17 -6.92 -9.81
CA ALA A 199 16.92 -5.79 -9.25
C ALA A 199 16.87 -5.71 -7.71
N LEU A 200 15.95 -6.44 -7.07
CA LEU A 200 15.70 -6.35 -5.62
C LEU A 200 16.93 -6.62 -4.74
N PRO A 201 17.80 -7.61 -5.02
CA PRO A 201 19.02 -7.80 -4.24
C PRO A 201 19.96 -6.58 -4.26
N ALA A 202 19.94 -5.79 -5.34
CA ALA A 202 20.71 -4.55 -5.42
C ALA A 202 20.07 -3.41 -4.62
N MET A 203 18.74 -3.37 -4.51
CA MET A 203 17.97 -2.32 -3.81
C MET A 203 18.11 -2.37 -2.29
N LEU A 204 18.35 -3.55 -1.70
CA LEU A 204 18.45 -3.73 -0.25
C LEU A 204 19.62 -2.94 0.38
N TYR A 205 20.72 -2.81 -0.36
CA TYR A 205 21.97 -2.24 0.14
C TYR A 205 22.46 -1.04 -0.70
N ASP A 206 21.62 -0.48 -1.56
CA ASP A 206 21.93 0.72 -2.35
C ASP A 206 21.91 1.98 -1.45
N PRO A 207 22.99 2.80 -1.41
CA PRO A 207 23.09 3.98 -0.52
C PRO A 207 22.24 5.23 -0.86
#